data_AF-A0A844Q4V9-F1
#
_entry.id   AF-A0A844Q4V9-F1
#
_cell.length_a   1.000
_cell.length_b   1.000
_cell.length_c   1.000
_cell.angle_alpha   90.00
_cell.angle_beta   90.00
_cell.angle_gamma   90.00
#
_symmetry.space_group_name_H-M   'P 1'
#
loop_
_entity.id
_entity.type
_entity.pdbx_description
1 polymer ?
#
loop_
_entity_poly.entity_id
_entity_poly.type
_entity_poly.pdbx_seq_one_letter_code
_entity_poly.pdbx_strand_id
1 'polypeptide(L)'
;MKMVYGYASRGMFGVGWLATLIGLYFFVSVRDDVETWLSFFILGLSMIGGSTFFKRAADGLPETEYVTLPMEDVTEYIVERLPSWTYRDVLVTKEGHIWGTLRPKKTWSTPFLFFESFRSGHLFPVTTEWIAPNGKRGPYSVKRSTPTTCMLSVYAADGRLIGTYEEVYRRSLLKRNGSVTDETGRHLLTWNAHSAYGDVDCKRSDGTLLASYREGHFPYALREPFQASSLHPYLRLTEEATTDEKWLLLFIFQNITK
;
A
#
# COMPACT_ATOMS: atom_id res chain seq x y z
N MET A 1 -3.91 11.51 8.52
CA MET A 1 -3.23 11.63 7.21
C MET A 1 -2.53 12.97 7.04
N LYS A 2 -3.21 14.10 7.28
CA LYS A 2 -2.64 15.47 7.34
C LYS A 2 -1.25 15.58 7.98
N MET A 3 -1.09 15.05 9.20
CA MET A 3 0.18 15.09 9.92
C MET A 3 1.33 14.41 9.16
N VAL A 4 1.06 13.29 8.48
CA VAL A 4 2.08 12.52 7.74
C VAL A 4 2.54 13.27 6.50
N TYR A 5 1.61 13.83 5.73
CA TYR A 5 1.91 14.72 4.61
C TYR A 5 2.69 15.96 5.07
N GLY A 6 2.34 16.53 6.22
CA GLY A 6 3.08 17.64 6.83
C GLY A 6 4.50 17.29 7.27
N TYR A 7 4.75 16.07 7.76
CA TYR A 7 6.11 15.59 8.05
C TYR A 7 6.90 15.34 6.76
N ALA A 8 6.30 14.70 5.76
CA ALA A 8 6.93 14.46 4.47
C ALA A 8 7.33 15.78 3.79
N SER A 9 6.43 16.77 3.80
CA SER A 9 6.69 18.12 3.28
C SER A 9 7.91 18.76 3.95
N ARG A 10 7.98 18.77 5.29
CA ARG A 10 9.11 19.34 6.03
C ARG A 10 10.42 18.60 5.76
N GLY A 11 10.37 17.26 5.72
CA GLY A 11 11.53 16.42 5.42
C GLY A 11 12.10 16.70 4.03
N MET A 12 11.25 16.70 3.00
CA MET A 12 11.65 17.02 1.63
C MET A 12 12.17 18.44 1.48
N PHE A 13 11.58 19.42 2.18
CA PHE A 13 12.08 20.79 2.19
C PHE A 13 13.52 20.86 2.72
N GLY A 14 13.78 20.21 3.87
CA GLY A 14 15.10 20.18 4.48
C GLY A 14 16.15 19.49 3.59
N VAL A 15 15.81 18.32 3.04
CA VAL A 15 16.69 17.59 2.10
C VAL A 15 16.93 18.41 0.83
N GLY A 16 15.88 19.06 0.31
CA GLY A 16 15.97 19.90 -0.88
C GLY A 16 16.93 21.07 -0.68
N TRP A 17 16.79 21.80 0.44
CA TRP A 17 17.72 22.88 0.80
C TRP A 17 19.15 22.39 0.96
N LEU A 18 19.37 21.27 1.66
CA LEU A 18 20.69 20.71 1.82
C LEU A 18 21.33 20.35 0.47
N ALA A 19 20.57 19.70 -0.42
CA ALA A 19 21.05 19.38 -1.77
C ALA A 19 21.38 20.64 -2.57
N THR A 20 20.55 21.69 -2.51
CA THR A 20 20.83 22.98 -3.14
C THR A 20 22.10 23.64 -2.60
N LEU A 21 22.35 23.58 -1.28
CA LEU A 21 23.58 24.12 -0.67
C LEU A 21 24.82 23.32 -1.09
N ILE A 22 24.71 21.99 -1.18
CA ILE A 22 25.80 21.14 -1.70
C ILE A 22 26.07 21.47 -3.17
N GLY A 23 25.03 21.59 -4.00
CA GLY A 23 25.16 22.02 -5.39
C GLY A 23 25.84 23.38 -5.52
N LEU A 24 25.45 24.34 -4.68
CA LEU A 24 26.09 25.67 -4.64
C LEU A 24 27.56 25.60 -4.22
N TYR A 25 27.90 24.76 -3.24
CA TYR A 25 29.29 24.54 -2.84
C TYR A 25 30.11 23.99 -4.00
N PHE A 26 29.65 22.94 -4.69
CA PHE A 26 30.34 22.39 -5.86
C PHE A 26 30.43 23.42 -7.00
N PHE A 27 29.37 24.20 -7.23
CA PHE A 27 29.39 25.27 -8.22
C PHE A 27 30.47 26.32 -7.92
N VAL A 28 30.71 26.66 -6.65
CA VAL A 28 31.72 27.66 -6.26
C VAL A 28 33.13 27.05 -6.25
N SER A 29 33.30 25.86 -5.69
CA SER A 29 34.59 25.23 -5.41
C SER A 29 35.14 24.37 -6.56
N VAL A 30 34.27 23.80 -7.39
CA VAL A 30 34.61 22.86 -8.47
C VAL A 30 33.78 23.21 -9.70
N ARG A 31 33.99 24.41 -10.23
CA ARG A 31 33.20 25.00 -11.34
C ARG A 31 33.11 24.11 -12.58
N ASP A 32 34.18 23.38 -12.86
CA ASP A 32 34.32 22.59 -14.09
C ASP A 32 33.47 21.30 -14.04
N ASP A 33 33.05 20.85 -12.86
CA ASP A 33 32.17 19.68 -12.70
C ASP A 33 30.69 20.06 -12.78
N VAL A 34 30.28 20.44 -13.99
CA VAL A 34 28.91 20.88 -14.29
C VAL A 34 27.86 19.83 -13.96
N GLU A 35 28.16 18.57 -14.25
CA GLU A 35 27.23 17.47 -14.02
C GLU A 35 26.88 17.31 -12.53
N THR A 36 27.88 17.36 -11.66
CA THR A 36 27.68 17.20 -10.22
C THR A 36 26.85 18.34 -9.64
N TRP A 37 27.24 19.60 -9.83
CA TRP A 37 26.51 20.71 -9.20
C TRP A 37 25.10 20.86 -9.78
N LEU A 38 24.91 20.60 -11.08
CA LEU A 38 23.59 20.66 -11.71
C LEU A 38 22.67 19.54 -11.19
N SER A 39 23.19 18.32 -11.01
CA SER A 39 22.43 17.20 -10.45
C SER A 39 21.91 17.52 -9.05
N PHE A 40 22.75 18.12 -8.20
CA PHE A 40 22.34 18.55 -6.86
C PHE A 40 21.30 19.68 -6.89
N PHE A 41 21.39 20.63 -7.83
CA PHE A 41 20.34 21.64 -7.98
C PHE A 41 19.02 21.05 -8.48
N ILE A 42 19.04 20.17 -9.48
CA ILE A 42 17.83 19.51 -9.98
C ILE A 42 17.19 18.70 -8.86
N LEU A 43 17.97 17.93 -8.09
CA LEU A 43 17.49 17.20 -6.93
C LEU A 43 16.88 18.15 -5.89
N GLY A 44 17.60 19.23 -5.55
CA GLY A 44 17.15 20.22 -4.57
C GLY A 44 15.82 20.87 -4.96
N LEU A 45 15.73 21.38 -6.19
CA LEU A 45 14.52 21.98 -6.74
C LEU A 45 13.36 20.99 -6.82
N SER A 46 13.62 19.74 -7.22
CA SER A 46 12.60 18.69 -7.27
C SER A 46 12.05 18.38 -5.88
N MET A 47 12.92 18.31 -4.86
CA MET A 47 12.52 18.07 -3.47
C MET A 47 11.75 19.25 -2.87
N ILE A 48 12.15 20.49 -3.16
CA ILE A 48 11.42 21.69 -2.75
C ILE A 48 10.04 21.74 -3.42
N GLY A 49 9.97 21.47 -4.73
CA GLY A 49 8.71 21.35 -5.47
C GLY A 49 7.79 20.29 -4.86
N GLY A 50 8.30 19.08 -4.63
CA GLY A 50 7.57 18.02 -3.95
C GLY A 50 7.12 18.41 -2.54
N SER A 51 7.94 19.13 -1.78
CA SER A 51 7.55 19.64 -0.46
C SER A 51 6.32 20.56 -0.54
N THR A 52 6.26 21.45 -1.52
CA THR A 52 5.09 22.34 -1.71
C THR A 52 3.84 21.56 -2.10
N PHE A 53 3.97 20.52 -2.92
CA PHE A 53 2.89 19.60 -3.25
C PHE A 53 2.34 18.91 -1.99
N PHE A 54 3.22 18.30 -1.17
CA PHE A 54 2.81 17.64 0.07
C PHE A 54 2.23 18.61 1.09
N LYS A 55 2.71 19.85 1.14
CA LYS A 55 2.14 20.89 2.00
C LYS A 55 0.71 21.21 1.61
N ARG A 56 0.46 21.48 0.32
CA ARG A 56 -0.89 21.77 -0.20
C ARG A 56 -1.84 20.61 0.04
N ALA A 57 -1.38 19.38 -0.18
CA ALA A 57 -2.15 18.18 0.14
C ALA A 57 -2.46 18.09 1.65
N ALA A 58 -1.48 18.34 2.53
CA ALA A 58 -1.71 18.36 3.98
C ALA A 58 -2.74 19.42 4.38
N ASP A 59 -2.65 20.62 3.81
CA ASP A 59 -3.53 21.75 4.15
C ASP A 59 -5.00 21.46 3.75
N GLY A 60 -5.21 20.79 2.61
CA GLY A 60 -6.54 20.38 2.12
C GLY A 60 -7.12 19.13 2.78
N LEU A 61 -6.34 18.37 3.55
CA LEU A 61 -6.83 17.19 4.25
C LEU A 61 -7.49 17.59 5.60
N PRO A 62 -8.65 16.98 5.94
CA PRO A 62 -9.25 17.16 7.25
C PRO A 62 -8.43 16.44 8.33
N GLU A 63 -8.71 16.80 9.58
CA GLU A 63 -8.27 15.97 10.70
C GLU A 63 -8.98 14.62 10.59
N THR A 64 -8.17 13.56 10.59
CA THR A 64 -8.65 12.21 10.29
C THR A 64 -8.79 11.47 11.60
N GLU A 65 -10.01 11.05 11.89
CA GLU A 65 -10.31 10.28 13.09
C GLU A 65 -10.00 8.81 12.90
N TYR A 66 -9.58 8.20 14.00
CA TYR A 66 -9.30 6.79 14.09
C TYR A 66 -10.53 6.05 14.61
N VAL A 67 -10.97 5.01 13.91
CA VAL A 67 -12.10 4.18 14.32
C VAL A 67 -11.67 2.74 14.50
N THR A 68 -12.05 2.13 15.62
CA THR A 68 -11.85 0.70 15.84
C THR A 68 -13.16 0.00 15.52
N LEU A 69 -13.23 -0.64 14.36
CA LEU A 69 -14.36 -1.46 13.94
C LEU A 69 -13.93 -2.93 13.89
N PRO A 70 -14.80 -3.87 14.27
CA PRO A 70 -14.56 -5.28 14.00
C PRO A 70 -14.59 -5.52 12.48
N MET A 71 -13.88 -6.54 11.99
CA MET A 71 -13.75 -6.80 10.55
C MET A 71 -15.09 -7.15 9.90
N GLU A 72 -16.00 -7.71 10.69
CA GLU A 72 -17.37 -8.05 10.32
C GLU A 72 -18.13 -6.83 9.81
N ASP A 73 -17.94 -5.67 10.45
CA ASP A 73 -18.63 -4.41 10.14
C ASP A 73 -17.97 -3.64 8.98
N VAL A 74 -16.76 -4.05 8.58
CA VAL A 74 -16.02 -3.40 7.49
C VAL A 74 -16.44 -4.01 6.16
N THR A 75 -17.35 -3.32 5.47
CA THR A 75 -17.83 -3.71 4.14
C THR A 75 -17.10 -2.97 3.01
N GLU A 76 -16.67 -1.74 3.23
CA GLU A 76 -16.12 -0.87 2.19
C GLU A 76 -14.95 -0.03 2.72
N TYR A 77 -13.84 -0.03 2.00
CA TYR A 77 -12.69 0.81 2.33
C TYR A 77 -11.86 1.17 1.11
N ILE A 78 -11.13 2.28 1.23
CA ILE A 78 -10.09 2.72 0.31
C ILE A 78 -8.74 2.47 0.94
N VAL A 79 -7.80 2.06 0.10
CA VAL A 79 -6.39 1.96 0.48
C VAL A 79 -5.68 3.24 0.10
N GLU A 80 -5.19 3.97 1.09
CA GLU A 80 -4.39 5.17 0.86
C GLU A 80 -2.92 4.93 1.21
N ARG A 81 -2.05 5.20 0.24
CA ARG A 81 -0.61 5.08 0.44
C ARG A 81 -0.09 6.37 1.06
N LEU A 82 0.50 6.28 2.24
CA LEU A 82 1.10 7.44 2.87
C LEU A 82 2.54 7.67 2.39
N PRO A 83 2.97 8.92 2.25
CA PRO A 83 4.37 9.24 2.02
C PRO A 83 5.17 8.92 3.30
N SER A 84 5.97 7.85 3.27
CA SER A 84 6.86 7.49 4.38
C SER A 84 8.10 6.73 3.92
N TRP A 85 9.18 6.85 4.69
CA TRP A 85 10.45 6.14 4.47
C TRP A 85 10.29 4.61 4.46
N THR A 86 9.39 4.11 5.30
CA THR A 86 8.96 2.73 5.28
C THR A 86 7.62 2.64 4.57
N TYR A 87 7.39 1.60 3.80
CA TYR A 87 6.08 1.31 3.23
C TYR A 87 4.97 1.37 4.29
N ARG A 88 3.92 2.18 4.07
CA ARG A 88 2.75 2.28 4.95
C ARG A 88 1.50 2.59 4.14
N ASP A 89 0.56 1.65 4.15
CA ASP A 89 -0.77 1.85 3.59
C ASP A 89 -1.78 2.00 4.74
N VAL A 90 -2.76 2.88 4.55
CA VAL A 90 -3.83 3.16 5.49
C VAL A 90 -5.13 2.68 4.88
N LEU A 91 -5.94 2.05 5.72
CA LEU A 91 -7.27 1.60 5.34
C LEU A 91 -8.27 2.62 5.85
N VAL A 92 -8.95 3.27 4.92
CA VAL A 92 -9.87 4.37 5.19
C VAL A 92 -11.28 3.92 4.84
N THR A 93 -12.21 3.99 5.80
CA THR A 93 -13.61 3.60 5.58
C THR A 93 -14.31 4.57 4.62
N LYS A 94 -15.49 4.21 4.12
CA LYS A 94 -16.31 5.09 3.27
C LYS A 94 -16.64 6.45 3.91
N GLU A 95 -16.70 6.51 5.25
CA GLU A 95 -16.91 7.73 6.03
C GLU A 95 -15.67 8.63 6.09
N GLY A 96 -14.49 8.12 5.72
CA GLY A 96 -13.22 8.86 5.82
C GLY A 96 -12.45 8.61 7.12
N HIS A 97 -12.88 7.65 7.94
CA HIS A 97 -12.17 7.28 9.17
C HIS A 97 -11.04 6.29 8.88
N ILE A 98 -9.94 6.41 9.62
CA ILE A 98 -8.84 5.46 9.54
C ILE A 98 -9.20 4.24 10.39
N TRP A 99 -9.44 3.11 9.74
CA TRP A 99 -9.74 1.83 10.40
C TRP A 99 -8.48 1.08 10.83
N GLY A 100 -7.40 1.19 10.05
CA GLY A 100 -6.16 0.50 10.37
C GLY A 100 -5.04 0.85 9.42
N THR A 101 -3.85 0.33 9.73
CA THR A 101 -2.67 0.54 8.88
C THR A 101 -1.96 -0.77 8.60
N LEU A 102 -1.52 -0.93 7.35
CA LEU A 102 -0.68 -2.03 6.91
C LEU A 102 0.76 -1.53 6.85
N ARG A 103 1.65 -2.20 7.59
CA ARG A 103 3.08 -1.86 7.57
C ARG A 103 3.93 -3.13 7.59
N PRO A 104 5.15 -3.07 7.04
CA PRO A 104 6.07 -4.19 7.13
C PRO A 104 6.46 -4.40 8.59
N LYS A 105 6.59 -5.68 8.97
CA LYS A 105 7.21 -6.06 10.23
C LYS A 105 8.65 -5.57 10.24
N LYS A 106 9.06 -4.93 11.34
CA LYS A 106 10.41 -4.38 11.47
C LYS A 106 11.44 -5.53 11.41
N THR A 107 12.27 -5.48 10.38
CA THR A 107 13.38 -6.40 10.09
C THR A 107 14.61 -5.59 9.69
N TRP A 108 15.77 -6.25 9.56
CA TRP A 108 17.00 -5.62 9.06
C TRP A 108 16.83 -5.03 7.65
N SER A 109 15.91 -5.58 6.86
CA SER A 109 15.66 -5.15 5.48
C SER A 109 14.66 -4.00 5.36
N THR A 110 13.99 -3.62 6.45
CA THR A 110 12.95 -2.58 6.47
C THR A 110 13.40 -1.21 5.91
N PRO A 111 14.64 -0.73 6.16
CA PRO A 111 15.10 0.53 5.57
C PRO A 111 15.15 0.53 4.03
N PHE A 112 15.37 -0.64 3.41
CA PHE A 112 15.45 -0.77 1.95
C PHE A 112 14.07 -0.83 1.28
N LEU A 113 12.99 -1.01 2.06
CA LEU A 113 11.61 -1.03 1.55
C LEU A 113 11.12 0.32 1.00
N PHE A 114 11.93 1.37 1.11
CA PHE A 114 11.69 2.64 0.42
C PHE A 114 11.65 2.45 -1.11
N PHE A 115 12.46 1.54 -1.64
CA PHE A 115 12.51 1.24 -3.07
C PHE A 115 11.44 0.22 -3.46
N GLU A 116 10.66 0.52 -4.51
CA GLU A 116 9.53 -0.33 -4.93
C GLU A 116 9.95 -1.77 -5.25
N SER A 117 11.12 -1.97 -5.87
CA SER A 117 11.66 -3.31 -6.18
C SER A 117 11.97 -4.17 -4.95
N PHE A 118 12.29 -3.55 -3.82
CA PHE A 118 12.50 -4.25 -2.55
C PHE A 118 11.18 -4.47 -1.82
N ARG A 119 10.27 -3.50 -1.91
CA ARG A 119 8.93 -3.54 -1.36
C ARG A 119 8.06 -4.64 -1.94
N SER A 120 8.21 -4.92 -3.24
CA SER A 120 7.51 -6.02 -3.90
C SER A 120 7.92 -7.40 -3.37
N GLY A 121 8.94 -7.51 -2.52
CA GLY A 121 9.42 -8.79 -2.00
C GLY A 121 10.15 -9.64 -3.04
N HIS A 122 10.54 -9.04 -4.18
CA HIS A 122 11.32 -9.71 -5.21
C HIS A 122 12.76 -10.03 -4.77
N LEU A 123 13.31 -9.33 -3.77
CA LEU A 123 14.69 -9.55 -3.32
C LEU A 123 14.77 -10.26 -1.97
N PHE A 124 13.80 -10.03 -1.09
CA PHE A 124 13.71 -10.72 0.20
C PHE A 124 12.25 -10.85 0.62
N PRO A 125 11.90 -11.87 1.43
CA PRO A 125 10.58 -11.99 2.01
C PRO A 125 10.21 -10.75 2.82
N VAL A 126 9.03 -10.20 2.54
CA VAL A 126 8.47 -9.08 3.31
C VAL A 126 7.25 -9.61 4.06
N THR A 127 7.27 -9.43 5.38
CA THR A 127 6.10 -9.70 6.22
C THR A 127 5.36 -8.40 6.45
N THR A 128 4.07 -8.34 6.10
CA THR A 128 3.21 -7.18 6.37
C THR A 128 2.22 -7.53 7.47
N GLU A 129 2.02 -6.60 8.40
CA GLU A 129 1.09 -6.76 9.52
C GLU A 129 0.03 -5.65 9.45
N TRP A 130 -1.22 -5.99 9.77
CA TRP A 130 -2.24 -4.99 10.07
C TRP A 130 -2.07 -4.49 11.48
N ILE A 131 -2.35 -3.21 11.68
CA ILE A 131 -2.21 -2.52 12.96
C ILE A 131 -3.45 -1.70 13.20
N ALA A 132 -4.08 -1.99 14.33
CA ALA A 132 -5.23 -1.27 14.83
C ALA A 132 -4.86 0.19 15.13
N PRO A 133 -5.84 1.10 15.16
CA PRO A 133 -5.60 2.49 15.49
C PRO A 133 -4.95 2.71 16.86
N ASN A 134 -5.24 1.83 17.82
CA ASN A 134 -4.63 1.82 19.16
C ASN A 134 -3.17 1.32 19.17
N GLY A 135 -2.58 1.03 18.01
CA GLY A 135 -1.22 0.55 17.86
C GLY A 135 -1.01 -0.94 18.13
N LYS A 136 -2.07 -1.68 18.53
CA LYS A 136 -1.99 -3.13 18.70
C LYS A 136 -1.91 -3.82 17.34
N ARG A 137 -1.13 -4.91 17.31
CA ARG A 137 -1.05 -5.76 16.12
C ARG A 137 -2.40 -6.43 15.88
N GLY A 138 -2.73 -6.55 14.61
CA GLY A 138 -3.91 -7.28 14.17
C GLY A 138 -3.81 -8.76 14.40
N PRO A 139 -4.94 -9.46 14.20
CA PRO A 139 -4.99 -10.89 14.32
C PRO A 139 -4.27 -11.62 13.18
N TYR A 140 -3.72 -10.91 12.18
CA TYR A 140 -3.22 -11.54 10.96
C TYR A 140 -1.95 -10.88 10.41
N SER A 141 -1.12 -11.70 9.76
CA SER A 141 0.08 -11.27 9.07
C SER A 141 0.24 -11.96 7.71
N VAL A 142 0.88 -11.28 6.78
CA VAL A 142 1.20 -11.79 5.46
C VAL A 142 2.68 -12.04 5.34
N LYS A 143 3.06 -13.17 4.77
CA LYS A 143 4.43 -13.42 4.30
C LYS A 143 4.44 -13.60 2.80
N ARG A 144 5.30 -12.84 2.11
CA ARG A 144 5.55 -12.99 0.67
C ARG A 144 6.79 -13.85 0.40
N SER A 145 6.71 -14.78 -0.54
CA SER A 145 7.86 -15.57 -0.99
C SER A 145 8.59 -14.91 -2.17
N THR A 146 9.76 -15.47 -2.47
CA THR A 146 10.75 -15.07 -3.48
C THR A 146 10.21 -14.98 -4.92
N PRO A 147 10.92 -14.29 -5.84
CA PRO A 147 10.40 -13.84 -7.14
C PRO A 147 10.00 -14.95 -8.12
N THR A 148 10.38 -16.20 -7.86
CA THR A 148 10.02 -17.36 -8.69
C THR A 148 8.57 -17.80 -8.52
N THR A 149 7.98 -17.53 -7.34
CA THR A 149 6.61 -17.86 -7.01
C THR A 149 6.02 -16.67 -6.25
N CYS A 150 5.12 -15.92 -6.87
CA CYS A 150 4.39 -14.84 -6.20
C CYS A 150 3.36 -15.46 -5.26
N MET A 151 3.83 -16.10 -4.19
CA MET A 151 2.99 -16.67 -3.14
C MET A 151 2.89 -15.70 -1.98
N LEU A 152 1.66 -15.53 -1.53
CA LEU A 152 1.30 -14.77 -0.36
C LEU A 152 0.58 -15.70 0.60
N SER A 153 1.19 -15.97 1.74
CA SER A 153 0.59 -16.78 2.80
C SER A 153 0.10 -15.88 3.91
N VAL A 154 -1.17 -16.03 4.29
CA VAL A 154 -1.80 -15.29 5.37
C VAL A 154 -1.87 -16.17 6.60
N TYR A 155 -1.37 -15.66 7.72
CA TYR A 155 -1.30 -16.35 9.00
C TYR A 155 -2.13 -15.61 10.04
N ALA A 156 -2.83 -16.36 10.88
CA ALA A 156 -3.44 -15.86 12.10
C ALA A 156 -2.38 -15.54 13.18
N ALA A 157 -2.79 -14.89 14.26
CA ALA A 157 -1.91 -14.43 15.33
C ALA A 157 -1.24 -15.57 16.10
N ASP A 158 -1.88 -16.74 16.13
CA ASP A 158 -1.35 -17.99 16.68
C ASP A 158 -0.35 -18.70 15.72
N GLY A 159 -0.17 -18.19 14.50
CA GLY A 159 0.68 -18.77 13.48
C GLY A 159 -0.01 -19.79 12.58
N ARG A 160 -1.31 -20.06 12.75
CA ARG A 160 -2.08 -20.91 11.85
C ARG A 160 -2.16 -20.29 10.45
N LEU A 161 -1.90 -21.09 9.42
CA LEU A 161 -2.10 -20.68 8.03
C LEU A 161 -3.60 -20.63 7.74
N ILE A 162 -4.08 -19.54 7.12
CA ILE A 162 -5.49 -19.39 6.75
C ILE A 162 -5.68 -19.69 5.27
N GLY A 163 -4.75 -19.20 4.47
CA GLY A 163 -4.77 -19.42 3.05
C GLY A 163 -3.50 -18.91 2.38
N THR A 164 -3.32 -19.41 1.16
CA THR A 164 -2.23 -19.01 0.29
C THR A 164 -2.79 -18.53 -1.03
N TYR A 165 -2.39 -17.35 -1.43
CA TYR A 165 -2.58 -16.84 -2.79
C TYR A 165 -1.35 -17.14 -3.62
N GLU A 166 -1.54 -17.68 -4.81
CA GLU A 166 -0.49 -17.94 -5.78
C GLU A 166 -0.82 -17.24 -7.10
N GLU A 167 0.13 -16.44 -7.60
CA GLU A 167 0.07 -15.81 -8.92
C GLU A 167 1.13 -16.40 -9.86
N VAL A 168 0.70 -16.82 -11.05
CA VAL A 168 1.57 -17.41 -12.07
C VAL A 168 2.15 -16.32 -12.98
N TYR A 169 3.32 -15.79 -12.61
CA TYR A 169 3.98 -14.64 -13.26
C TYR A 169 4.21 -14.82 -14.77
N ARG A 170 4.56 -16.04 -15.23
CA ARG A 170 4.90 -16.31 -16.64
C ARG A 170 3.75 -16.09 -17.63
N ARG A 171 2.50 -16.07 -17.18
CA ARG A 171 1.31 -15.82 -18.02
C ARG A 171 0.61 -14.49 -17.70
N SER A 172 1.07 -13.74 -16.69
CA SER A 172 0.32 -12.63 -16.10
C SER A 172 0.52 -11.25 -16.74
N LEU A 173 1.40 -11.11 -17.74
CA LEU A 173 1.66 -9.82 -18.41
C LEU A 173 0.41 -9.23 -19.12
N LEU A 174 -0.59 -10.06 -19.45
CA LEU A 174 -1.82 -9.63 -20.12
C LEU A 174 -3.09 -9.86 -19.27
N LYS A 175 -3.09 -10.87 -18.40
CA LYS A 175 -4.21 -11.21 -17.50
C LYS A 175 -3.65 -11.73 -16.18
N ARG A 176 -3.90 -11.02 -15.08
CA ARG A 176 -3.55 -11.50 -13.74
C ARG A 176 -4.55 -12.58 -13.32
N ASN A 177 -4.09 -13.82 -13.37
CA ASN A 177 -4.82 -14.97 -12.87
C ASN A 177 -4.09 -15.49 -11.64
N GLY A 178 -4.82 -15.61 -10.55
CA GLY A 178 -4.32 -16.20 -9.31
C GLY A 178 -5.36 -17.15 -8.73
N SER A 179 -4.87 -18.06 -7.89
CA SER A 179 -5.72 -18.97 -7.13
C SER A 179 -5.46 -18.78 -5.65
N VAL A 180 -6.52 -18.84 -4.87
CA VAL A 180 -6.45 -18.86 -3.41
C VAL A 180 -6.77 -20.27 -2.94
N THR A 181 -5.88 -20.85 -2.16
CA THR A 181 -6.09 -22.13 -1.47
C THR A 181 -6.23 -21.90 0.03
N ASP A 182 -7.04 -22.73 0.68
CA ASP A 182 -7.15 -22.75 2.14
C ASP A 182 -5.96 -23.44 2.81
N GLU A 183 -6.02 -23.57 4.13
CA GLU A 183 -5.05 -24.29 4.97
C GLU A 183 -4.86 -25.77 4.56
N THR A 184 -5.86 -26.39 3.94
CA THR A 184 -5.82 -27.80 3.47
C THR A 184 -5.32 -27.93 2.03
N GLY A 185 -5.06 -26.82 1.35
CA GLY A 185 -4.73 -26.78 -0.08
C GLY A 185 -5.94 -26.88 -1.00
N ARG A 186 -7.17 -26.86 -0.45
CA ARG A 186 -8.39 -26.83 -1.26
C ARG A 186 -8.54 -25.45 -1.86
N HIS A 187 -8.85 -25.43 -3.14
CA HIS A 187 -9.08 -24.20 -3.89
C HIS A 187 -10.34 -23.48 -3.36
N LEU A 188 -10.18 -22.27 -2.84
CA LEU A 188 -11.25 -21.43 -2.33
C LEU A 188 -11.78 -20.48 -3.40
N LEU A 189 -10.89 -19.79 -4.11
CA LEU A 189 -11.22 -18.63 -4.94
C LEU A 189 -10.39 -18.59 -6.20
N THR A 190 -11.04 -18.32 -7.34
CA THR A 190 -10.34 -17.99 -8.58
C THR A 190 -10.36 -16.49 -8.77
N TRP A 191 -9.19 -15.93 -9.10
CA TRP A 191 -9.02 -14.52 -9.38
C TRP A 191 -8.95 -14.29 -10.89
N ASN A 192 -9.87 -13.50 -11.43
CA ASN A 192 -9.87 -13.13 -12.85
C ASN A 192 -9.83 -11.61 -12.98
N ALA A 193 -8.64 -11.03 -13.14
CA ALA A 193 -8.53 -9.62 -13.47
C ALA A 193 -8.88 -9.40 -14.95
N HIS A 194 -9.80 -8.47 -15.25
CA HIS A 194 -10.15 -8.15 -16.63
C HIS A 194 -9.08 -7.31 -17.36
N SER A 195 -8.14 -6.71 -16.62
CA SER A 195 -6.96 -6.02 -17.17
C SER A 195 -5.82 -5.96 -16.14
N ALA A 196 -4.64 -5.46 -16.53
CA ALA A 196 -3.46 -5.34 -15.67
C ALA A 196 -3.66 -4.43 -14.42
N TYR A 197 -4.62 -3.50 -14.49
CA TYR A 197 -5.02 -2.56 -13.43
C TYR A 197 -6.56 -2.58 -13.22
N GLY A 198 -7.18 -3.72 -13.57
CA GLY A 198 -8.62 -3.78 -13.77
C GLY A 198 -9.42 -4.08 -12.53
N ASP A 199 -10.72 -3.85 -12.67
CA ASP A 199 -11.73 -4.35 -11.76
C ASP A 199 -11.61 -5.88 -11.59
N VAL A 200 -11.68 -6.32 -10.34
CA VAL A 200 -11.60 -7.74 -9.98
C VAL A 200 -12.81 -8.10 -9.15
N ASP A 201 -13.46 -9.21 -9.49
CA ASP A 201 -14.40 -9.88 -8.61
C ASP A 201 -13.80 -11.18 -8.09
N CYS A 202 -13.92 -11.40 -6.79
CA CYS A 202 -13.51 -12.61 -6.14
C CYS A 202 -14.75 -13.42 -5.77
N LYS A 203 -14.87 -14.61 -6.35
CA LYS A 203 -16.03 -15.49 -6.17
C LYS A 203 -15.59 -16.86 -5.65
N ARG A 204 -16.39 -17.43 -4.75
CA ARG A 204 -16.28 -18.84 -4.32
C ARG A 204 -16.62 -19.77 -5.49
N SER A 205 -16.26 -21.04 -5.38
CA SER A 205 -16.52 -22.05 -6.42
C SER A 205 -18.01 -22.23 -6.79
N ASP A 206 -18.93 -21.88 -5.89
CA ASP A 206 -20.39 -21.88 -6.13
C ASP A 206 -20.90 -20.63 -6.86
N GLY A 207 -20.01 -19.67 -7.18
CA GLY A 207 -20.33 -18.41 -7.83
C GLY A 207 -20.67 -17.26 -6.88
N THR A 208 -20.72 -17.49 -5.56
CA THR A 208 -20.98 -16.45 -4.56
C THR A 208 -19.87 -15.42 -4.57
N LEU A 209 -20.22 -14.14 -4.75
CA LEU A 209 -19.27 -13.02 -4.68
C LEU A 209 -18.85 -12.80 -3.23
N LEU A 210 -17.54 -12.79 -2.96
CA LEU A 210 -17.00 -12.53 -1.63
C LEU A 210 -16.41 -11.13 -1.50
N ALA A 211 -15.79 -10.63 -2.57
CA ALA A 211 -15.24 -9.29 -2.62
C ALA A 211 -15.13 -8.76 -4.04
N SER A 212 -15.07 -7.44 -4.16
CA SER A 212 -14.78 -6.75 -5.41
C SER A 212 -13.75 -5.66 -5.18
N TYR A 213 -12.84 -5.54 -6.14
CA TYR A 213 -11.87 -4.46 -6.26
C TYR A 213 -12.18 -3.64 -7.48
N ARG A 214 -12.06 -2.34 -7.34
CA ARG A 214 -12.21 -1.38 -8.42
C ARG A 214 -11.12 -0.33 -8.29
N GLU A 215 -10.61 0.13 -9.43
CA GLU A 215 -9.63 1.22 -9.48
C GLU A 215 -10.27 2.44 -10.13
N GLY A 216 -10.30 3.58 -9.43
CA GLY A 216 -10.79 4.83 -10.01
C GLY A 216 -11.54 5.74 -9.04
N HIS A 217 -12.53 6.47 -9.57
CA HIS A 217 -13.31 7.45 -8.82
C HIS A 217 -14.60 6.82 -8.29
N PHE A 218 -14.70 6.71 -6.96
CA PHE A 218 -15.90 6.27 -6.26
C PHE A 218 -16.70 7.48 -5.77
N PRO A 219 -18.02 7.36 -5.54
CA PRO A 219 -18.86 8.49 -5.13
C PRO A 219 -18.33 9.25 -3.91
N TYR A 220 -17.67 8.55 -2.98
CA TYR A 220 -17.07 9.15 -1.81
C TYR A 220 -15.56 9.42 -1.95
N ALA A 221 -14.90 8.97 -3.02
CA ALA A 221 -13.52 9.32 -3.32
C ALA A 221 -13.34 10.81 -3.68
N LEU A 222 -14.43 11.52 -3.95
CA LEU A 222 -14.44 12.97 -4.11
C LEU A 222 -14.44 13.73 -2.77
N ARG A 223 -14.64 13.03 -1.63
CA ARG A 223 -14.60 13.66 -0.30
C ARG A 223 -13.18 14.09 0.04
N GLU A 224 -13.06 15.16 0.82
CA GLU A 224 -11.77 15.76 1.21
C GLU A 224 -10.70 14.76 1.69
N PRO A 225 -11.00 13.72 2.51
CA PRO A 225 -10.00 12.76 2.96
C PRO A 225 -9.25 12.03 1.84
N PHE A 226 -9.84 11.95 0.64
CA PHE A 226 -9.32 11.18 -0.48
C PHE A 226 -8.69 12.06 -1.57
N GLN A 227 -8.84 13.38 -1.53
CA GLN A 227 -8.37 14.25 -2.62
C GLN A 227 -6.84 14.34 -2.75
N ALA A 228 -6.07 13.78 -1.80
CA ALA A 228 -4.61 13.78 -1.83
C ALA A 228 -4.00 12.77 -2.82
N SER A 229 -4.79 11.81 -3.33
CA SER A 229 -4.36 10.84 -4.35
C SER A 229 -5.32 10.89 -5.54
N SER A 230 -4.82 10.62 -6.75
CA SER A 230 -5.64 10.52 -7.95
C SER A 230 -6.16 9.11 -8.22
N LEU A 231 -5.58 8.10 -7.56
CA LEU A 231 -5.95 6.70 -7.67
C LEU A 231 -6.37 6.18 -6.31
N HIS A 232 -7.57 5.61 -6.26
CA HIS A 232 -8.14 5.01 -5.05
C HIS A 232 -8.40 3.54 -5.32
N PRO A 233 -7.53 2.65 -4.84
CA PRO A 233 -7.84 1.23 -4.72
C PRO A 233 -9.05 1.08 -3.79
N TYR A 234 -10.21 0.78 -4.36
CA TYR A 234 -11.44 0.55 -3.60
C TYR A 234 -11.67 -0.93 -3.43
N LEU A 235 -11.94 -1.32 -2.19
CA LEU A 235 -12.36 -2.66 -1.87
C LEU A 235 -13.73 -2.68 -1.22
N ARG A 236 -14.56 -3.59 -1.74
CA ARG A 236 -15.82 -3.98 -1.13
C ARG A 236 -15.76 -5.45 -0.74
N LEU A 237 -15.96 -5.72 0.55
CA LEU A 237 -16.15 -7.03 1.13
C LEU A 237 -17.65 -7.27 1.32
N THR A 238 -18.10 -8.46 1.00
CA THR A 238 -19.50 -8.85 1.13
C THR A 238 -19.79 -9.44 2.51
N GLU A 239 -21.06 -9.57 2.88
CA GLU A 239 -21.47 -10.15 4.18
C GLU A 239 -21.36 -11.68 4.18
N GLU A 240 -21.37 -12.28 3.00
CA GLU A 240 -21.22 -13.71 2.74
C GLU A 240 -19.79 -14.23 3.01
N ALA A 241 -18.81 -13.32 3.08
CA ALA A 241 -17.44 -13.65 3.44
C ALA A 241 -17.28 -13.77 4.97
N THR A 242 -16.74 -14.90 5.40
CA THR A 242 -16.33 -15.12 6.80
C THR A 242 -15.21 -14.16 7.20
N THR A 243 -14.98 -13.97 8.50
CA THR A 243 -13.92 -13.09 9.01
C THR A 243 -12.54 -13.47 8.47
N ASP A 244 -12.19 -14.75 8.48
CA ASP A 244 -10.92 -15.26 7.93
C ASP A 244 -10.81 -14.97 6.41
N GLU A 245 -11.89 -15.17 5.65
CA GLU A 245 -11.93 -14.84 4.22
C GLU A 245 -11.76 -13.33 3.98
N LYS A 246 -12.42 -12.48 4.77
CA LYS A 246 -12.28 -11.01 4.68
C LYS A 246 -10.83 -10.58 4.90
N TRP A 247 -10.14 -11.15 5.89
CA TRP A 247 -8.73 -10.84 6.15
C TRP A 247 -7.82 -11.34 5.03
N LEU A 248 -8.04 -12.57 4.58
CA LEU A 248 -7.33 -13.15 3.44
C LEU A 248 -7.44 -12.25 2.20
N LEU A 249 -8.66 -11.86 1.85
CA LEU A 249 -8.95 -10.99 0.71
C LEU A 249 -8.26 -9.63 0.87
N LEU A 250 -8.39 -8.98 2.03
CA LEU A 250 -7.74 -7.69 2.32
C LEU A 250 -6.26 -7.72 1.97
N PHE A 251 -5.56 -8.76 2.40
CA PHE A 251 -4.13 -8.91 2.19
C PHE A 251 -3.76 -9.23 0.74
N ILE A 252 -4.59 -10.02 0.05
CA ILE A 252 -4.39 -10.36 -1.36
C ILE A 252 -4.57 -9.12 -2.23
N PHE A 253 -5.65 -8.36 -2.06
CA PHE A 253 -5.90 -7.15 -2.85
C PHE A 253 -4.77 -6.13 -2.69
N GLN A 254 -4.27 -5.94 -1.47
CA GLN A 254 -3.10 -5.08 -1.19
C GLN A 254 -1.84 -5.49 -1.94
N ASN A 255 -1.71 -6.77 -2.27
CA ASN A 255 -0.56 -7.28 -3.00
C ASN A 255 -0.68 -6.99 -4.49
N ILE A 256 -1.89 -7.10 -5.02
CA ILE A 256 -2.18 -7.00 -6.44
C ILE A 256 -2.24 -5.53 -6.87
N THR A 257 -2.61 -4.59 -6.00
CA THR A 257 -2.63 -3.15 -6.32
C THR A 257 -1.24 -2.49 -6.29
N LYS A 258 -0.15 -3.27 -6.41
CA LYS A 258 1.24 -2.79 -6.44
C LYS A 258 1.87 -2.91 -7.81
#